data_AF-A0A8T4P2P5-F1
#
_entry.id   AF-A0A8T4P2P5-F1
#
_cell.length_a   1.000
_cell.length_b   1.000
_cell.length_c   1.000
_cell.angle_alpha   90.00
_cell.angle_beta   90.00
_cell.angle_gamma   90.00
#
_symmetry.space_group_name_H-M   'P 1'
#
loop_
_entity.id
_entity.type
_entity.pdbx_description
1 polymer ?
#
loop_
_entity_poly.entity_id
_entity_poly.type
_entity_poly.pdbx_seq_one_letter_code
_entity_poly.pdbx_strand_id
1 'polypeptide(L)'
;YNDAGKTTNCSSDSSSGGSSSGGGSGGGGGVTCISSWQCEDWSRCINGLKNRKCHDASQCAFPTKKPEVTQGCVEEIKAHIVSAIKQTERADTTIENATKSSTEKNPPSIAGGVVAAVEDKNANIGVFIIFLEVFIIVGAYSAAKTGFIKI
;
A
#
# COMPACT_ATOMS: atom_id res chain seq x y z
N TYR A 1 29.08 -25.50 -54.96
CA TYR A 1 28.55 -26.83 -55.29
C TYR A 1 27.07 -26.78 -55.00
N ASN A 2 26.27 -26.85 -56.05
CA ASN A 2 24.82 -26.77 -56.00
C ASN A 2 24.26 -27.93 -55.18
N ASP A 3 23.17 -27.72 -54.44
CA ASP A 3 22.10 -28.72 -54.52
C ASP A 3 20.73 -28.04 -54.49
N ALA A 4 19.90 -28.52 -55.40
CA ALA A 4 18.64 -27.96 -55.83
C ALA A 4 17.49 -28.79 -55.27
N GLY A 5 16.35 -28.14 -55.05
CA GLY A 5 15.04 -28.72 -55.33
C GLY A 5 14.60 -29.94 -54.53
N LYS A 6 13.69 -29.72 -53.58
CA LYS A 6 12.59 -30.67 -53.35
C LYS A 6 11.29 -29.93 -53.09
N THR A 7 10.66 -29.46 -54.16
CA THR A 7 9.23 -29.12 -54.19
C THR A 7 8.44 -30.41 -54.28
N THR A 8 8.00 -30.97 -53.16
CA THR A 8 7.07 -32.11 -53.14
C THR A 8 5.63 -31.59 -53.07
N ASN A 9 5.08 -31.43 -54.27
CA ASN A 9 3.77 -31.89 -54.72
C ASN A 9 2.55 -31.67 -53.79
N CYS A 10 1.68 -30.74 -54.18
CA CYS A 10 0.30 -30.68 -53.71
C CYS A 10 -0.51 -31.78 -54.39
N SER A 11 -0.54 -32.97 -53.79
CA SER A 11 -1.54 -34.00 -54.12
C SER A 11 -2.81 -33.73 -53.32
N SER A 12 -3.83 -33.25 -54.02
CA SER A 12 -5.22 -33.23 -53.57
C SER A 12 -5.75 -34.66 -53.56
N ASP A 13 -5.73 -35.32 -52.41
CA ASP A 13 -6.53 -36.53 -52.17
C ASP A 13 -7.69 -36.18 -51.24
N SER A 14 -8.84 -35.95 -51.87
CA SER A 14 -10.14 -36.02 -51.23
C SER A 14 -10.41 -37.46 -50.77
N SER A 15 -10.54 -37.67 -49.47
CA SER A 15 -11.11 -38.90 -48.90
C SER A 15 -11.94 -38.56 -47.65
N SER A 16 -13.25 -38.48 -47.90
CA SER A 16 -14.36 -39.04 -47.14
C SER A 16 -14.15 -39.45 -45.68
N GLY A 17 -15.01 -38.90 -44.81
CA GLY A 17 -15.70 -39.69 -43.79
C GLY A 17 -15.12 -39.64 -42.38
N GLY A 18 -15.87 -39.05 -41.46
CA GLY A 18 -15.60 -39.18 -40.03
C GLY A 18 -16.33 -38.19 -39.14
N SER A 19 -17.67 -38.16 -39.18
CA SER A 19 -18.44 -37.56 -38.09
C SER A 19 -18.22 -38.37 -36.83
N SER A 20 -17.46 -37.83 -35.87
CA SER A 20 -17.33 -38.41 -34.53
C SER A 20 -18.01 -37.50 -33.52
N SER A 21 -19.28 -37.80 -33.30
CA SER A 21 -20.07 -37.35 -32.15
C SER A 21 -19.47 -37.97 -30.89
N GLY A 22 -18.67 -37.20 -30.15
CA GLY A 22 -18.13 -37.58 -28.85
C GLY A 22 -18.92 -36.89 -27.73
N GLY A 23 -20.10 -37.41 -27.41
CA GLY A 23 -20.84 -37.03 -26.21
C GLY A 23 -20.14 -37.60 -24.97
N GLY A 24 -19.81 -36.71 -24.02
CA GLY A 24 -19.18 -37.07 -22.75
C GLY A 24 -19.75 -36.24 -21.61
N SER A 25 -21.00 -36.52 -21.23
CA SER A 25 -21.58 -36.11 -19.95
C SER A 25 -21.21 -37.17 -18.91
N GLY A 26 -20.32 -36.84 -17.97
CA GLY A 26 -19.88 -37.82 -16.98
C GLY A 26 -19.35 -37.20 -15.70
N GLY A 27 -20.07 -37.40 -14.60
CA GLY A 27 -19.50 -37.55 -13.27
C GLY A 27 -19.36 -36.26 -12.45
N GLY A 28 -20.48 -35.73 -11.94
CA GLY A 28 -20.53 -34.78 -10.82
C GLY A 28 -20.14 -35.42 -9.48
N GLY A 29 -19.05 -36.19 -9.45
CA GLY A 29 -18.36 -36.54 -8.22
C GLY A 29 -17.38 -35.42 -7.94
N GLY A 30 -17.86 -34.37 -7.25
CA GLY A 30 -17.06 -33.19 -6.93
C GLY A 30 -15.86 -33.57 -6.07
N VAL A 31 -14.72 -33.86 -6.71
CA VAL A 31 -13.43 -33.84 -6.03
C VAL A 31 -13.27 -32.43 -5.51
N THR A 32 -13.38 -32.28 -4.19
CA THR A 32 -13.18 -30.98 -3.55
C THR A 32 -11.71 -30.65 -3.70
N CYS A 33 -11.40 -29.85 -4.72
CA CYS A 33 -10.05 -29.35 -4.94
C CYS A 33 -9.80 -28.20 -3.96
N ILE A 34 -8.82 -28.38 -3.07
CA ILE A 34 -8.42 -27.34 -2.12
C ILE A 34 -7.18 -26.66 -2.70
N SER A 35 -7.27 -25.34 -2.90
CA SER A 35 -6.14 -24.56 -3.41
C SER A 35 -5.01 -24.50 -2.41
N SER A 36 -3.80 -24.70 -2.91
CA SER A 36 -2.56 -24.58 -2.15
C SER A 36 -1.81 -23.37 -2.69
N TRP A 37 -1.93 -22.23 -2.02
CA TRP A 37 -1.34 -20.99 -2.50
C TRP A 37 0.14 -20.91 -2.15
N GLN A 38 0.95 -20.66 -3.16
CA GLN A 38 2.34 -20.26 -3.01
C GLN A 38 2.45 -18.80 -3.43
N CYS A 39 3.04 -17.97 -2.57
CA CYS A 39 3.22 -16.55 -2.84
C CYS A 39 4.70 -16.20 -2.92
N GLU A 40 5.03 -15.31 -3.84
CA GLU A 40 6.31 -14.60 -3.85
C GLU A 40 6.41 -13.65 -2.65
N ASP A 41 7.63 -13.15 -2.42
CA ASP A 41 7.87 -12.09 -1.47
C ASP A 41 7.11 -10.81 -1.85
N TRP A 42 6.85 -9.99 -0.83
CA TRP A 42 6.28 -8.68 -1.05
C TRP A 42 7.26 -7.79 -1.83
N SER A 43 6.73 -7.02 -2.78
CA SER A 43 7.47 -5.96 -3.45
C SER A 43 7.92 -4.90 -2.45
N ARG A 44 8.82 -4.02 -2.92
CA ARG A 44 9.11 -2.78 -2.20
C ARG A 44 7.83 -1.98 -1.95
N CYS A 45 7.83 -1.23 -0.86
CA CYS A 45 6.73 -0.35 -0.52
C CYS A 45 6.80 0.91 -1.39
N ILE A 46 5.82 1.09 -2.27
CA ILE A 46 5.72 2.24 -3.17
C ILE A 46 4.42 2.95 -2.84
N ASN A 47 4.49 4.24 -2.52
CA ASN A 47 3.32 5.05 -2.16
C ASN A 47 2.47 4.42 -1.03
N GLY A 48 3.12 3.78 -0.06
CA GLY A 48 2.44 3.14 1.08
C GLY A 48 1.78 1.79 0.76
N LEU A 49 2.05 1.22 -0.42
CA LEU A 49 1.51 -0.08 -0.84
C LEU A 49 2.63 -1.02 -1.30
N LYS A 50 2.50 -2.30 -0.96
CA LYS A 50 3.33 -3.39 -1.47
C LYS A 50 2.44 -4.47 -2.06
N ASN A 51 2.93 -5.10 -3.10
CA ASN A 51 2.22 -6.14 -3.85
C ASN A 51 3.00 -7.44 -3.83
N ARG A 52 2.31 -8.57 -3.95
CA ARG A 52 2.94 -9.89 -4.15
C ARG A 52 2.13 -10.70 -5.14
N LYS A 53 2.78 -11.67 -5.79
CA LYS A 53 2.09 -12.63 -6.65
C LYS A 53 1.85 -13.92 -5.89
N CYS A 54 0.69 -14.53 -6.13
CA CYS A 54 0.35 -15.84 -5.58
C CYS A 54 -0.23 -16.72 -6.68
N HIS A 55 0.26 -17.95 -6.78
CA HIS A 55 -0.27 -18.98 -7.67
C HIS A 55 -0.81 -20.17 -6.88
N ASP A 56 -1.84 -20.80 -7.43
CA ASP A 56 -2.37 -22.04 -6.88
C ASP A 56 -1.50 -23.20 -7.35
N ALA A 57 -0.69 -23.75 -6.45
CA ALA A 57 0.17 -24.90 -6.70
C ALA A 57 -0.65 -26.18 -6.94
N SER A 58 -1.88 -26.26 -6.44
CA SER A 58 -2.80 -27.37 -6.72
C SER A 58 -3.47 -27.26 -8.09
N GLN A 59 -3.31 -26.11 -8.78
CA GLN A 59 -3.92 -25.82 -10.09
C GLN A 59 -5.41 -26.16 -10.16
N CYS A 60 -6.15 -25.85 -9.09
CA CYS A 60 -7.57 -26.14 -9.04
C CYS A 60 -8.33 -25.36 -10.12
N ALA A 61 -9.27 -26.03 -10.81
CA ALA A 61 -10.14 -25.38 -11.79
C ALA A 61 -10.99 -24.26 -11.16
N PHE A 62 -11.33 -24.41 -9.88
CA PHE A 62 -12.04 -23.43 -9.07
C PHE A 62 -11.20 -23.10 -7.84
N PRO A 63 -10.30 -22.10 -7.91
CA PRO A 63 -9.41 -21.81 -6.81
C PRO A 63 -10.17 -21.21 -5.61
N THR A 64 -9.86 -21.68 -4.41
CA THR A 64 -10.51 -21.26 -3.16
C THR A 64 -9.52 -20.57 -2.22
N LYS A 65 -10.01 -19.73 -1.30
CA LYS A 65 -9.20 -19.09 -0.24
C LYS A 65 -7.98 -18.32 -0.76
N LYS A 66 -8.15 -17.54 -1.84
CA LYS A 66 -7.06 -16.72 -2.40
C LYS A 66 -6.54 -15.73 -1.35
N PRO A 67 -5.21 -15.70 -1.09
CA PRO A 67 -4.62 -14.75 -0.15
C PRO A 67 -4.58 -13.33 -0.74
N GLU A 68 -4.43 -12.34 0.15
CA GLU A 68 -4.29 -10.94 -0.23
C GLU A 68 -2.98 -10.70 -0.99
N VAL A 69 -3.07 -9.96 -2.10
CA VAL A 69 -1.95 -9.66 -3.03
C VAL A 69 -1.46 -8.22 -2.94
N THR A 70 -2.14 -7.38 -2.17
CA THR A 70 -1.80 -5.96 -1.96
C THR A 70 -1.97 -5.64 -0.49
N GLN A 71 -0.97 -5.06 0.15
CA GLN A 71 -1.07 -4.66 1.56
C GLN A 71 -0.49 -3.26 1.74
N GLY A 72 -1.04 -2.51 2.70
CA GLY A 72 -0.43 -1.28 3.19
C GLY A 72 0.95 -1.53 3.81
N CYS A 73 1.82 -0.54 3.68
CA CYS A 73 3.15 -0.56 4.25
C CYS A 73 3.60 0.86 4.62
N VAL A 74 4.46 0.95 5.62
CA VAL A 74 5.15 2.18 5.99
C VAL A 74 6.60 1.95 5.62
N GLU A 75 7.08 2.58 4.54
CA GLU A 75 8.52 2.64 4.28
C GLU A 75 9.19 3.13 5.57
N GLU A 76 10.19 2.39 6.05
CA GLU A 76 10.87 2.71 7.28
C GLU A 76 11.67 4.02 7.10
N ILE A 77 10.99 5.15 7.27
CA ILE A 77 11.62 6.43 7.59
C ILE A 77 12.47 6.29 8.87
N LYS A 78 12.30 5.20 9.63
CA LYS A 78 13.21 4.80 10.71
C LYS A 78 14.66 4.63 10.25
N ALA A 79 14.94 4.03 9.09
CA ALA A 79 16.34 3.82 8.69
C ALA A 79 17.06 5.16 8.42
N HIS A 80 16.36 6.10 7.77
CA HIS A 80 16.89 7.43 7.45
C HIS A 80 16.93 8.38 8.65
N ILE A 81 15.92 8.33 9.52
CA ILE A 81 15.88 9.14 10.75
C ILE A 81 16.88 8.59 11.78
N VAL A 82 17.02 7.27 11.93
CA VAL A 82 17.99 6.66 12.86
C VAL A 82 19.43 6.93 12.43
N SER A 83 19.74 6.94 11.13
CA SER A 83 21.07 7.36 10.67
C SER A 83 21.33 8.85 10.89
N ALA A 84 20.30 9.70 10.75
CA ALA A 84 20.41 11.13 10.99
C ALA A 84 20.55 11.46 12.49
N ILE A 85 19.91 10.71 13.38
CA ILE A 85 20.00 10.92 14.84
C ILE A 85 21.34 10.41 15.39
N LYS A 86 21.93 9.34 14.83
CA LYS A 86 23.23 8.80 15.26
C LYS A 86 24.43 9.75 15.03
N GLN A 87 24.31 10.73 14.15
CA GLN A 87 25.35 11.76 13.95
C GLN A 87 25.30 12.87 15.01
N THR A 88 24.20 12.99 15.75
CA THR A 88 24.04 14.00 16.82
C THR A 88 24.69 13.57 18.14
N GLU A 89 24.88 12.28 18.39
CA GLU A 89 25.56 11.77 19.60
C GLU A 89 27.09 11.84 19.55
N ARG A 90 27.71 12.21 18.41
CA ARG A 90 29.19 12.31 18.29
C ARG A 90 29.75 13.73 18.36
N ALA A 91 28.90 14.74 18.58
CA ALA A 91 29.33 16.11 18.85
C ALA A 91 29.01 16.57 20.29
N ASP A 92 28.54 15.67 21.16
CA ASP A 92 28.29 15.95 22.57
C ASP A 92 29.03 14.95 23.47
N THR A 93 30.35 15.05 23.48
CA THR A 93 31.19 14.49 24.55
C THR A 93 32.10 15.58 25.07
N THR A 94 31.49 16.63 25.61
CA THR A 94 32.14 17.39 26.68
C THR A 94 31.06 17.91 27.62
N ILE A 95 31.03 17.34 28.83
CA ILE A 95 30.33 17.80 30.05
C ILE A 95 28.89 17.27 30.27
N GLU A 96 28.76 16.01 30.70
CA GLU A 96 27.86 15.65 31.82
C GLU A 96 28.54 14.61 32.72
N ASN A 97 29.51 15.08 33.52
CA ASN A 97 29.95 14.39 34.73
C ASN A 97 29.97 15.38 35.91
N ALA A 98 28.80 15.95 36.15
CA ALA A 98 28.30 16.48 37.42
C ALA A 98 26.93 17.05 37.03
N THR A 99 25.81 16.44 37.40
CA THR A 99 25.19 16.81 38.68
C THR A 99 24.16 15.74 39.03
N LYS A 100 24.51 14.87 39.98
CA LYS A 100 23.50 14.27 40.87
C LYS A 100 23.13 15.32 41.91
N SER A 101 21.84 15.33 42.25
CA SER A 101 21.31 15.69 43.57
C SER A 101 20.95 17.16 43.86
N SER A 102 19.83 17.26 44.58
CA SER A 102 19.30 18.34 45.43
C SER A 102 18.66 19.57 44.79
N THR A 103 17.32 19.55 44.79
CA THR A 103 16.44 20.49 45.51
C THR A 103 17.13 21.66 46.24
N GLU A 104 16.70 22.92 46.00
CA GLU A 104 16.30 23.94 47.02
C GLU A 104 16.42 25.43 46.55
N LYS A 105 15.30 26.17 46.75
CA LYS A 105 15.06 27.64 46.93
C LYS A 105 15.72 28.74 46.06
N ASN A 106 14.86 29.41 45.28
CA ASN A 106 14.46 30.86 45.29
C ASN A 106 15.48 32.05 45.16
N PRO A 107 15.00 33.25 44.69
CA PRO A 107 15.63 34.19 43.71
C PRO A 107 16.28 35.45 44.38
N PRO A 108 16.73 36.59 43.73
CA PRO A 108 16.35 37.17 42.41
C PRO A 108 17.38 37.94 41.54
N SER A 109 16.89 38.34 40.35
CA SER A 109 17.18 39.60 39.62
C SER A 109 18.30 39.64 38.57
N ILE A 110 17.96 39.89 37.30
CA ILE A 110 18.17 41.17 36.55
C ILE A 110 17.77 41.01 35.06
N ALA A 111 16.78 41.81 34.67
CA ALA A 111 16.51 42.43 33.36
C ALA A 111 16.52 41.60 32.04
N GLY A 112 15.32 41.51 31.46
CA GLY A 112 15.08 42.13 30.15
C GLY A 112 15.20 41.24 28.90
N GLY A 113 14.13 40.54 28.57
CA GLY A 113 13.89 40.02 27.22
C GLY A 113 12.40 40.03 26.93
N VAL A 114 11.96 40.85 25.97
CA VAL A 114 10.61 40.80 25.41
C VAL A 114 10.50 39.49 24.64
N VAL A 115 10.10 38.42 25.32
CA VAL A 115 9.59 37.22 24.67
C VAL A 115 8.10 37.45 24.48
N ALA A 116 7.72 37.68 23.23
CA ALA A 116 6.33 37.49 22.83
C ALA A 116 5.99 36.03 23.16
N ALA A 117 5.18 35.83 24.19
CA ALA A 117 4.49 34.57 24.36
C ALA A 117 3.60 34.42 23.13
N VAL A 118 4.04 33.61 22.15
CA VAL A 118 3.08 32.96 21.27
C VAL A 118 2.34 32.02 22.21
N GLU A 119 1.19 32.49 22.69
CA GLU A 119 0.23 31.60 23.33
C GLU A 119 -0.24 30.64 22.25
N ASP A 120 0.43 29.48 22.14
CA ASP A 120 -0.09 28.29 21.44
C ASP A 120 -1.26 27.71 22.25
N LYS A 121 -2.25 28.55 22.52
CA LYS A 121 -3.58 28.10 22.89
C LYS A 121 -4.24 27.76 21.57
N ASN A 122 -4.60 26.49 21.43
CA ASN A 122 -5.67 26.04 20.56
C ASN A 122 -5.34 25.55 19.13
N ALA A 123 -4.41 24.60 19.01
CA ALA A 123 -4.38 23.67 17.87
C ALA A 123 -5.75 22.97 17.61
N ASN A 124 -6.63 22.90 18.61
CA ASN A 124 -7.99 22.36 18.46
C ASN A 124 -8.96 23.33 17.75
N ILE A 125 -8.77 24.65 17.82
CA ILE A 125 -9.66 25.60 17.10
C ILE A 125 -9.43 25.51 15.60
N GLY A 126 -8.19 25.30 15.17
CA GLY A 126 -7.87 25.10 13.75
C GLY A 126 -8.61 23.89 13.17
N VAL A 127 -8.73 22.80 13.93
CA VAL A 127 -9.46 21.59 13.52
C VAL A 127 -10.96 21.88 13.37
N PHE A 128 -11.58 22.62 14.31
CA PHE A 128 -12.99 22.99 14.21
C PHE A 128 -13.27 23.89 12.99
N ILE A 129 -12.38 24.83 12.69
CA ILE A 129 -12.52 25.71 11.50
C ILE A 129 -12.46 24.86 10.22
N ILE A 130 -11.53 23.91 10.12
CA ILE A 130 -11.42 23.03 8.95
C ILE A 130 -12.68 22.17 8.78
N PHE A 131 -13.22 21.62 9.87
CA PHE A 131 -14.47 20.87 9.79
C PHE A 131 -15.65 21.74 9.33
N LEU A 132 -15.77 22.97 9.85
CA LEU A 132 -16.83 23.89 9.45
C LEU A 132 -16.78 24.23 7.95
N GLU A 133 -15.59 24.51 7.40
CA GLU A 133 -15.40 24.75 5.96
C GLU A 133 -15.84 23.55 5.12
N VAL A 134 -15.47 22.33 5.53
CA VAL A 134 -15.88 21.11 4.82
C VAL A 134 -17.40 20.90 4.89
N PHE A 135 -18.03 21.14 6.04
CA PHE A 135 -19.48 21.02 6.18
C PHE A 135 -20.24 22.03 5.32
N ILE A 136 -19.76 23.28 5.21
CA ILE A 136 -20.36 24.29 4.35
C ILE A 136 -20.25 23.88 2.87
N ILE A 137 -19.08 23.41 2.43
CA ILE A 137 -18.85 22.97 1.05
C ILE A 137 -19.73 21.75 0.71
N VAL A 138 -19.76 20.74 1.58
CA VAL A 138 -20.58 19.53 1.39
C VAL A 138 -22.06 19.87 1.45
N GLY A 139 -22.48 20.76 2.35
CA GLY A 139 -23.85 21.24 2.46
C GLY A 139 -24.32 21.98 1.20
N ALA A 140 -23.51 22.92 0.71
CA ALA A 140 -23.79 23.63 -0.54
C ALA A 140 -23.82 22.70 -1.75
N TYR A 141 -22.87 21.76 -1.84
CA TYR A 141 -22.84 20.75 -2.89
C TYR A 141 -24.07 19.84 -2.84
N SER A 142 -24.47 19.43 -1.64
CA SER A 142 -25.65 18.59 -1.43
C SER A 142 -26.93 19.35 -1.79
N ALA A 143 -27.07 20.61 -1.39
CA ALA A 143 -28.22 21.47 -1.71
C ALA A 143 -28.34 21.77 -3.21
N ALA A 144 -27.22 21.98 -3.90
CA ALA A 144 -27.18 22.13 -5.35
C ALA A 144 -27.58 20.83 -6.07
N LYS A 145 -27.15 19.67 -5.55
CA LYS A 145 -27.44 18.36 -6.13
C LYS A 145 -28.88 17.89 -5.88
N THR A 146 -29.47 18.21 -4.73
CA THR A 146 -30.86 17.88 -4.40
C THR A 146 -31.88 18.86 -4.98
N GLY A 147 -31.45 19.86 -5.77
CA GLY A 147 -32.35 20.77 -6.47
C GLY A 147 -33.21 21.63 -5.54
N PHE A 148 -32.78 21.83 -4.29
CA PHE A 148 -33.51 22.65 -3.30
C PHE A 148 -33.42 24.15 -3.60
N ILE A 149 -32.50 24.56 -4.47
CA ILE A 149 -32.43 25.91 -5.03
C ILE A 149 -32.97 25.85 -6.46
N LYS A 150 -34.30 25.92 -6.60
CA LYS A 150 -34.91 26.44 -7.84
C LYS A 150 -34.79 27.96 -7.78
N ILE A 151 -33.87 28.53 -8.55
CA ILE A 151 -33.94 29.96 -8.93
C ILE A 151 -35.16 30.12 -9.85
#